data_AF-A0A961ERF5-F1
#
_entry.id   AF-A0A961ERF5-F1
#
_cell.length_a   1.000
_cell.length_b   1.000
_cell.length_c   1.000
_cell.angle_alpha   90.00
_cell.angle_beta   90.00
_cell.angle_gamma   90.00
#
_symmetry.space_group_name_H-M   'P 1'
#
loop_
_entity.id
_entity.type
_entity.pdbx_description
1 polymer ?
#
loop_
_entity_poly.entity_id
_entity_poly.type
_entity_poly.pdbx_seq_one_letter_code
_entity_poly.pdbx_strand_id
1 'polypeptide(L)'
;MAAKKNEKRKRTSEKPRNGKENGGHGHYGSEQRPDGKPFVVVDTNVFLIDPSAYLKFPDSHLIIPLIVIEELDSFKRELTAIGKAAREIIRTLDDLRSKGPLTEGVSLDNGADLRVFILEDPDYEIPPGLDHIAKDNYILACALLISERTNLSVRLVTKDADLRIKADVLGLEAI
;
A
#
# COMPACT_ATOMS: atom_id res chain seq x y z
N MET A 1 18.50 62.07 36.56
CA MET A 1 18.77 61.61 37.93
C MET A 1 18.12 60.25 38.15
N ALA A 2 18.85 59.36 38.83
CA ALA A 2 18.47 58.13 39.56
C ALA A 2 17.29 57.28 39.02
N ALA A 3 17.50 56.07 38.47
CA ALA A 3 18.04 54.83 39.05
C ALA A 3 17.09 54.06 39.98
N LYS A 4 16.77 52.83 39.51
CA LYS A 4 16.64 51.55 40.26
C LYS A 4 15.36 51.43 41.11
N LYS A 5 14.71 50.26 41.23
CA LYS A 5 15.24 48.89 41.23
C LYS A 5 14.09 47.87 41.26
N ASN A 6 14.33 46.72 40.61
CA ASN A 6 13.98 45.35 41.02
C ASN A 6 12.48 44.93 41.10
N GLU A 7 12.09 43.72 40.72
CA GLU A 7 12.76 42.47 41.09
C GLU A 7 12.45 41.29 40.13
N LYS A 8 13.54 40.70 39.62
CA LYS A 8 13.87 39.26 39.45
C LYS A 8 12.90 38.31 38.71
N ARG A 9 13.36 37.78 37.57
CA ARG A 9 14.10 36.50 37.36
C ARG A 9 13.17 35.28 37.26
N LYS A 10 13.23 34.62 36.10
CA LYS A 10 13.96 33.35 35.95
C LYS A 10 14.28 33.07 34.49
N ARG A 11 15.56 32.82 34.23
CA ARG A 11 16.06 32.14 33.03
C ARG A 11 15.69 30.66 33.17
N THR A 12 15.28 30.03 32.07
CA THR A 12 15.75 28.69 31.71
C THR A 12 15.69 28.55 30.19
N SER A 13 16.88 28.53 29.61
CA SER A 13 17.19 27.90 28.34
C SER A 13 17.04 26.39 28.47
N GLU A 14 16.28 25.76 27.57
CA GLU A 14 16.38 24.31 27.29
C GLU A 14 15.92 24.06 25.83
N LYS A 15 16.88 23.69 24.97
CA LYS A 15 16.67 22.84 23.77
C LYS A 15 16.54 21.39 24.26
N PRO A 16 16.22 20.41 23.40
CA PRO A 16 15.06 20.25 22.52
C PRO A 16 14.19 19.09 23.04
N ARG A 17 12.90 19.04 22.73
CA ARG A 17 12.12 17.81 22.97
C ARG A 17 12.38 16.82 21.84
N ASN A 18 13.37 15.96 22.09
CA ASN A 18 13.50 14.67 21.43
C ASN A 18 12.27 13.83 21.84
N GLY A 19 11.41 13.52 20.86
CA GLY A 19 10.11 12.90 21.08
C GLY A 19 9.87 11.78 20.08
N LYS A 20 10.62 10.69 20.26
CA LYS A 20 10.32 9.31 19.84
C LYS A 20 9.73 9.16 18.44
N GLU A 21 10.62 8.83 17.52
CA GLU A 21 10.34 8.03 16.32
C GLU A 21 9.57 6.77 16.75
N ASN A 22 8.24 6.81 16.61
CA ASN A 22 7.44 5.60 16.60
C ASN A 22 7.53 5.05 15.17
N GLY A 23 8.17 3.88 15.03
CA GLY A 23 8.38 3.21 13.74
C GLY A 23 7.06 2.99 12.99
N GLY A 24 6.82 3.80 11.98
CA GLY A 24 5.71 3.65 11.04
C GLY A 24 5.96 2.46 10.13
N HIS A 25 5.11 1.44 10.25
CA HIS A 25 5.15 0.25 9.40
C HIS A 25 4.24 0.48 8.19
N GLY A 26 4.81 1.11 7.15
CA GLY A 26 4.16 1.38 5.87
C GLY A 26 4.64 2.66 5.19
N HIS A 27 5.92 2.99 5.31
CA HIS A 27 6.45 4.23 4.76
C HIS A 27 6.62 4.14 3.23
N TYR A 28 5.60 4.58 2.45
CA TYR A 28 5.91 5.37 1.26
C TYR A 28 6.40 6.74 1.73
N GLY A 29 7.59 6.72 2.33
CA GLY A 29 8.31 7.91 2.72
C GLY A 29 8.64 8.71 1.50
N SER A 30 8.63 10.02 1.69
CA SER A 30 9.00 11.09 0.76
C SER A 30 10.39 10.98 0.10
N GLU A 31 11.08 9.82 0.15
CA GLU A 31 12.45 9.62 -0.32
C GLU A 31 12.73 8.24 -0.97
N GLN A 32 11.72 7.48 -1.42
CA GLN A 32 11.99 6.23 -2.14
C GLN A 32 12.30 6.46 -3.63
N ARG A 33 13.52 6.05 -3.99
CA ARG A 33 14.25 6.26 -5.25
C ARG A 33 13.38 6.00 -6.49
N PRO A 34 13.36 6.89 -7.49
CA PRO A 34 12.79 6.55 -8.78
C PRO A 34 13.77 5.60 -9.46
N ASP A 35 13.67 4.30 -9.15
CA ASP A 35 14.25 3.26 -10.01
C ASP A 35 13.56 3.20 -11.38
N GLY A 36 12.52 4.02 -11.58
CA GLY A 36 11.79 4.21 -12.83
C GLY A 36 10.79 3.08 -13.09
N LYS A 37 10.63 2.14 -12.15
CA LYS A 37 9.74 1.00 -12.32
C LYS A 37 8.28 1.39 -12.12
N PRO A 38 7.35 0.84 -12.92
CA PRO A 38 5.92 1.10 -12.75
C PRO A 38 5.38 0.44 -11.48
N PHE A 39 4.27 0.97 -10.96
CA PHE A 39 3.48 0.32 -9.92
C PHE A 39 2.36 -0.52 -10.53
N VAL A 40 2.17 -1.72 -10.01
CA VAL A 40 1.11 -2.64 -10.40
C VAL A 40 0.31 -3.01 -9.17
N VAL A 41 -0.93 -2.51 -9.07
CA VAL A 41 -1.86 -2.83 -7.99
C VAL A 41 -2.74 -3.99 -8.41
N VAL A 42 -2.83 -5.03 -7.59
CA VAL A 42 -3.51 -6.29 -7.97
C VAL A 42 -4.75 -6.52 -7.12
N ASP A 43 -5.84 -6.92 -7.78
CA ASP A 43 -7.09 -7.38 -7.18
C ASP A 43 -7.05 -8.88 -6.79
N THR A 44 -7.86 -9.28 -5.81
CA THR A 44 -8.02 -10.65 -5.30
C THR A 44 -8.30 -11.66 -6.41
N ASN A 45 -9.19 -11.32 -7.34
CA ASN A 45 -9.60 -12.22 -8.43
C ASN A 45 -8.43 -12.66 -9.31
N VAL A 46 -7.40 -11.83 -9.44
CA VAL A 46 -6.21 -12.17 -10.22
C VAL A 46 -5.49 -13.37 -9.60
N PHE A 47 -5.33 -13.39 -8.28
CA PHE A 47 -4.70 -14.50 -7.56
C PHE A 47 -5.59 -15.75 -7.45
N LEU A 48 -6.91 -15.57 -7.35
CA LEU A 48 -7.84 -16.70 -7.32
C LEU A 48 -7.89 -17.45 -8.66
N ILE A 49 -7.67 -16.76 -9.77
CA ILE A 49 -7.56 -17.36 -11.10
C ILE A 49 -6.17 -17.95 -11.31
N ASP A 50 -5.12 -17.23 -10.91
CA ASP A 50 -3.74 -17.66 -11.05
C ASP A 50 -2.89 -17.25 -9.82
N PRO A 51 -2.60 -18.20 -8.92
CA PRO A 51 -1.74 -17.97 -7.76
C PRO A 51 -0.33 -17.49 -8.11
N SER A 52 0.15 -17.77 -9.33
CA SER A 52 1.47 -17.35 -9.81
C SER A 52 1.45 -15.97 -10.48
N ALA A 53 0.32 -15.25 -10.45
CA ALA A 53 0.20 -13.95 -11.09
C ALA A 53 1.23 -12.91 -10.60
N TYR A 54 1.73 -13.04 -9.36
CA TYR A 54 2.77 -12.17 -8.82
C TYR A 54 4.09 -12.21 -9.62
N LEU A 55 4.32 -13.28 -10.39
CA LEU A 55 5.50 -13.42 -11.26
C LEU A 55 5.32 -12.76 -12.64
N LYS A 56 4.10 -12.36 -13.00
CA LYS A 56 3.77 -11.87 -14.35
C LYS A 56 4.05 -10.38 -14.57
N PHE A 57 4.54 -9.70 -13.54
CA PHE A 57 4.85 -8.28 -13.56
C PHE A 57 6.33 -8.04 -13.26
N PRO A 58 7.25 -8.50 -14.13
CA PRO A 58 8.68 -8.30 -13.93
C PRO A 58 9.03 -6.80 -13.90
N ASP A 59 10.12 -6.46 -13.23
CA ASP A 59 10.64 -5.10 -13.15
C ASP A 59 9.61 -4.04 -12.73
N SER A 60 8.71 -4.40 -11.80
CA SER A 60 7.67 -3.51 -11.27
C SER A 60 7.62 -3.50 -9.75
N HIS A 61 7.01 -2.47 -9.18
CA HIS A 61 6.58 -2.47 -7.79
C HIS A 61 5.19 -3.13 -7.73
N LEU A 62 5.13 -4.39 -7.30
CA LEU A 62 3.90 -5.17 -7.24
C LEU A 62 3.20 -4.95 -5.90
N ILE A 63 2.05 -4.30 -5.95
CA ILE A 63 1.30 -3.83 -4.79
C ILE A 63 0.08 -4.71 -4.56
N ILE A 64 0.02 -5.31 -3.38
CA ILE A 64 -1.12 -6.10 -2.91
C ILE A 64 -1.80 -5.29 -1.79
N PRO A 65 -2.95 -4.65 -2.04
CA PRO A 65 -3.71 -3.98 -0.98
C PRO A 65 -4.03 -4.94 0.16
N LEU A 66 -3.98 -4.47 1.41
CA LEU A 66 -4.24 -5.32 2.58
C LEU A 66 -5.60 -6.04 2.50
N ILE A 67 -6.62 -5.36 1.98
CA ILE A 67 -7.96 -5.93 1.81
C ILE A 67 -7.94 -7.22 0.96
N VAL A 68 -7.03 -7.33 -0.02
CA VAL A 68 -6.88 -8.54 -0.86
C VAL A 68 -6.43 -9.73 -0.02
N ILE A 69 -5.56 -9.51 0.97
CA ILE A 69 -5.12 -10.57 1.90
C ILE A 69 -6.30 -11.08 2.73
N GLU A 70 -7.15 -10.18 3.21
CA GLU A 70 -8.35 -10.52 3.99
C GLU A 70 -9.35 -11.32 3.17
N GLU A 71 -9.52 -10.97 1.89
CA GLU A 71 -10.37 -11.73 0.98
C GLU A 71 -9.82 -13.12 0.70
N LEU A 72 -8.52 -13.23 0.38
CA LEU A 72 -7.86 -14.52 0.16
C LEU A 72 -8.01 -15.43 1.39
N ASP A 73 -7.94 -14.89 2.61
CA ASP A 73 -8.14 -15.69 3.82
C ASP A 73 -9.56 -16.27 3.91
N SER A 74 -10.57 -15.48 3.53
CA SER A 74 -11.96 -15.93 3.51
C SER A 74 -12.21 -17.13 2.56
N PHE A 75 -11.48 -17.20 1.44
CA PHE A 75 -11.60 -18.28 0.46
C PHE A 75 -10.90 -19.59 0.86
N LYS A 76 -10.01 -19.59 1.87
CA LYS A 76 -9.24 -20.80 2.26
C LYS A 76 -10.10 -21.96 2.74
N ARG A 77 -11.33 -21.69 3.19
CA ARG A 77 -12.28 -22.71 3.66
C ARG A 77 -12.98 -23.44 2.53
N GLU A 78 -12.89 -22.93 1.30
CA GLU A 78 -13.49 -23.59 0.16
C GLU A 78 -12.68 -24.83 -0.28
N LEU A 79 -13.40 -25.91 -0.57
CA LEU A 79 -12.83 -27.17 -1.09
C LEU A 79 -12.72 -27.15 -2.63
N THR A 80 -12.86 -25.98 -3.24
CA THR A 80 -12.85 -25.74 -4.68
C THR A 80 -11.44 -25.44 -5.20
N ALA A 81 -11.30 -25.29 -6.51
CA ALA A 81 -10.07 -24.78 -7.12
C ALA A 81 -9.73 -23.37 -6.62
N ILE A 82 -10.74 -22.52 -6.36
CA ILE A 82 -10.58 -21.18 -5.81
C ILE A 82 -9.96 -21.24 -4.41
N GLY A 83 -10.50 -22.07 -3.52
CA GLY A 83 -9.92 -22.24 -2.19
C GLY A 83 -8.52 -22.87 -2.19
N LYS A 84 -8.19 -23.68 -3.20
CA LYS A 84 -6.81 -24.16 -3.41
C LYS A 84 -5.89 -23.01 -3.83
N ALA A 85 -6.32 -22.21 -4.81
CA ALA A 85 -5.58 -21.04 -5.29
C ALA A 85 -5.27 -20.06 -4.16
N ALA A 86 -6.28 -19.72 -3.34
CA ALA A 86 -6.13 -18.86 -2.16
C ALA A 86 -5.10 -19.40 -1.16
N ARG A 87 -5.13 -20.69 -0.85
CA ARG A 87 -4.14 -21.33 0.05
C ARG A 87 -2.72 -21.29 -0.51
N GLU A 88 -2.59 -21.44 -1.82
CA GLU A 88 -1.30 -21.42 -2.52
C GLU A 88 -0.66 -20.03 -2.42
N ILE A 89 -1.36 -18.96 -2.85
CA ILE A 89 -0.82 -17.61 -2.76
C ILE A 89 -0.56 -17.17 -1.31
N ILE A 90 -1.43 -17.51 -0.35
CA ILE A 90 -1.20 -17.17 1.06
C ILE A 90 0.07 -17.86 1.59
N ARG A 91 0.32 -19.12 1.22
CA ARG A 91 1.57 -19.82 1.59
C ARG A 91 2.77 -19.12 0.95
N THR A 92 2.69 -18.77 -0.33
CA THR A 92 3.77 -18.04 -1.02
C THR A 92 4.08 -16.71 -0.34
N LEU A 93 3.06 -15.93 0.03
CA LEU A 93 3.25 -14.67 0.74
C LEU A 93 3.86 -14.90 2.13
N ASP A 94 3.44 -15.94 2.85
CA ASP A 94 4.03 -16.29 4.15
C ASP A 94 5.50 -16.69 4.03
N ASP A 95 5.86 -17.48 3.00
CA ASP A 95 7.25 -17.85 2.71
C ASP A 95 8.09 -16.61 2.36
N LEU A 96 7.55 -15.66 1.59
CA LEU A 96 8.26 -14.43 1.21
C LEU A 96 8.59 -13.53 2.41
N ARG A 97 7.84 -13.61 3.52
CA ARG A 97 8.14 -12.87 4.76
C ARG A 97 9.49 -13.25 5.36
N SER A 98 10.03 -14.43 5.05
CA SER A 98 11.37 -14.82 5.47
C SER A 98 12.48 -13.97 4.84
N LYS A 99 12.20 -13.29 3.73
CA LYS A 99 13.14 -12.39 3.03
C LYS A 99 13.07 -10.94 3.54
N GLY A 100 12.05 -10.58 4.32
CA GLY A 100 11.86 -9.24 4.87
C GLY A 100 10.38 -8.89 5.12
N PRO A 101 10.10 -7.74 5.74
CA PRO A 101 8.72 -7.28 5.93
C PRO A 101 8.06 -6.98 4.58
N LEU A 102 6.92 -7.63 4.29
CA LEU A 102 6.18 -7.38 3.04
C LEU A 102 5.70 -5.94 2.90
N THR A 103 5.57 -5.19 4.00
CA THR A 103 5.24 -3.75 3.98
C THR A 103 6.38 -2.88 3.46
N GLU A 104 7.63 -3.33 3.57
CA GLU A 104 8.81 -2.62 3.09
C GLU A 104 9.20 -3.02 1.66
N GLY A 105 8.73 -4.19 1.21
CA GLY A 105 9.03 -4.74 -0.10
C GLY A 105 9.97 -5.93 -0.03
N VAL A 106 9.67 -6.94 -0.82
CA VAL A 106 10.53 -8.12 -1.01
C VAL A 106 10.83 -8.27 -2.49
N SER A 107 12.12 -8.22 -2.82
CA SER A 107 12.56 -8.41 -4.19
C SER A 107 12.37 -9.86 -4.64
N LEU A 108 11.82 -10.00 -5.84
CA LEU A 108 11.60 -11.25 -6.55
C LEU A 108 12.68 -11.46 -7.61
N ASP A 109 12.88 -12.70 -8.04
CA ASP A 109 13.93 -13.07 -8.99
C ASP A 109 13.71 -12.46 -10.39
N ASN A 110 12.47 -12.04 -10.70
CA ASN A 110 12.09 -11.36 -11.95
C ASN A 110 12.28 -9.84 -11.89
N GLY A 111 13.00 -9.31 -10.89
CA GLY A 111 13.26 -7.88 -10.74
C GLY A 111 12.10 -7.07 -10.15
N ALA A 112 10.97 -7.71 -9.88
CA ALA A 112 9.84 -7.05 -9.21
C ALA A 112 10.07 -6.92 -7.70
N ASP A 113 9.43 -5.94 -7.09
CA ASP A 113 9.43 -5.73 -5.65
C ASP A 113 7.99 -5.88 -5.13
N LEU A 114 7.72 -6.98 -4.41
CA LEU A 114 6.38 -7.30 -3.92
C LEU A 114 6.13 -6.64 -2.57
N ARG A 115 5.04 -5.89 -2.46
CA ARG A 115 4.64 -5.16 -1.27
C ARG A 115 3.18 -5.45 -0.89
N VAL A 116 2.94 -5.63 0.41
CA VAL A 116 1.59 -5.52 0.97
C VAL A 116 1.38 -4.08 1.41
N PHE A 117 0.36 -3.43 0.87
CA PHE A 117 0.12 -2.00 1.05
C PHE A 117 -1.09 -1.74 1.94
N ILE A 118 -0.90 -0.85 2.90
CA ILE A 118 -1.93 -0.40 3.84
C ILE A 118 -2.23 1.05 3.52
N LEU A 119 -3.50 1.37 3.31
CA LEU A 119 -3.96 2.74 3.25
C LEU A 119 -3.92 3.32 4.68
N GLU A 120 -2.83 4.00 5.02
CA GLU A 120 -2.58 4.55 6.37
C GLU A 120 -3.34 5.86 6.64
N ASP A 121 -3.88 6.49 5.61
CA ASP A 121 -4.55 7.78 5.72
C ASP A 121 -6.07 7.56 5.87
N PRO A 122 -6.61 7.68 7.11
CA PRO A 122 -8.02 7.46 7.36
C PRO A 122 -8.89 8.58 6.77
N ASP A 123 -8.29 9.73 6.44
CA ASP A 123 -8.95 10.90 5.87
C ASP A 123 -8.71 11.01 4.35
N TYR A 124 -8.10 9.99 3.72
CA TYR A 124 -7.91 9.97 2.28
C TYR A 124 -9.25 9.88 1.58
N GLU A 125 -9.79 11.01 1.10
CA GLU A 125 -11.07 11.05 0.40
C GLU A 125 -10.91 10.61 -1.06
N ILE A 126 -11.56 9.50 -1.42
CA ILE A 126 -11.86 9.21 -2.84
C ILE A 126 -13.00 10.13 -3.30
N PRO A 127 -13.13 10.40 -4.62
CA PRO A 127 -14.15 11.32 -5.13
C PRO A 127 -15.56 11.02 -4.61
N PRO A 128 -16.38 12.07 -4.34
CA PRO A 128 -17.70 11.90 -3.75
C PRO A 128 -18.57 10.92 -4.54
N GLY A 129 -18.92 9.78 -3.94
CA GLY A 129 -19.68 8.71 -4.59
C GLY A 129 -19.08 7.31 -4.45
N LEU A 130 -17.83 7.21 -3.99
CA LEU A 130 -17.18 5.93 -3.66
C LEU A 130 -17.02 5.83 -2.14
N ASP A 131 -17.53 4.75 -1.54
CA ASP A 131 -17.42 4.43 -0.10
C ASP A 131 -16.16 3.61 0.18
N HIS A 132 -15.27 4.09 1.06
CA HIS A 132 -14.03 3.40 1.46
C HIS A 132 -14.24 2.03 2.10
N ILE A 133 -15.43 1.76 2.65
CA ILE A 133 -15.75 0.46 3.26
C ILE A 133 -15.88 -0.63 2.18
N ALA A 134 -16.28 -0.24 0.96
CA ALA A 134 -16.35 -1.19 -0.14
C ALA A 134 -14.94 -1.58 -0.60
N LYS A 135 -14.67 -2.89 -0.63
CA LYS A 135 -13.35 -3.46 -0.92
C LYS A 135 -12.75 -2.95 -2.24
N ASP A 136 -13.57 -2.89 -3.29
CA ASP A 136 -13.23 -2.28 -4.58
C ASP A 136 -12.64 -0.88 -4.43
N ASN A 137 -13.30 -0.05 -3.62
CA ASN A 137 -12.95 1.34 -3.45
C ASN A 137 -11.68 1.48 -2.61
N TYR A 138 -11.43 0.55 -1.68
CA TYR A 138 -10.15 0.46 -0.99
C TYR A 138 -9.01 0.17 -1.97
N ILE A 139 -9.18 -0.80 -2.88
CA ILE A 139 -8.18 -1.12 -3.92
C ILE A 139 -7.91 0.10 -4.81
N LEU A 140 -8.97 0.80 -5.25
CA LEU A 140 -8.85 2.04 -6.03
C LEU A 140 -8.14 3.15 -5.24
N ALA A 141 -8.47 3.32 -3.97
CA ALA A 141 -7.83 4.32 -3.10
C ALA A 141 -6.33 4.06 -2.95
N CYS A 142 -5.90 2.80 -2.83
CA CYS A 142 -4.48 2.45 -2.83
C CYS A 142 -3.81 2.86 -4.14
N ALA A 143 -4.42 2.55 -5.29
CA ALA A 143 -3.87 2.91 -6.60
C ALA A 143 -3.79 4.42 -6.81
N LEU A 144 -4.83 5.16 -6.44
CA LEU A 144 -4.87 6.62 -6.51
C LEU A 144 -3.81 7.26 -5.62
N LEU A 145 -3.72 6.85 -4.36
CA LEU A 145 -2.75 7.40 -3.42
C LEU A 145 -1.31 7.21 -3.92
N ILE A 146 -1.00 6.04 -4.48
CA ILE A 146 0.31 5.76 -5.07
C ILE A 146 0.54 6.64 -6.29
N SER A 147 -0.49 6.85 -7.13
CA SER A 147 -0.40 7.72 -8.30
C SER A 147 -0.22 9.20 -7.94
N GLU A 148 -0.74 9.65 -6.81
CA GLU A 148 -0.61 11.04 -6.33
C GLU A 148 0.73 11.28 -5.64
N ARG A 149 1.24 10.27 -4.93
CA ARG A 149 2.52 10.36 -4.21
C ARG A 149 3.74 10.06 -5.08
N THR A 150 3.53 9.54 -6.29
CA THR A 150 4.62 9.18 -7.20
C THR A 150 4.40 9.79 -8.59
N ASN A 151 5.48 10.15 -9.29
CA ASN A 151 5.42 10.56 -10.69
C ASN A 151 5.56 9.37 -11.66
N LEU A 152 5.28 8.15 -11.20
CA LEU A 152 5.45 6.92 -11.96
C LEU A 152 4.09 6.35 -12.38
N SER A 153 4.08 5.57 -13.46
CA SER A 153 2.83 4.96 -13.94
C SER A 153 2.31 3.94 -12.93
N VAL A 154 1.02 4.03 -12.61
CA VAL A 154 0.29 3.09 -11.77
C VAL A 154 -0.76 2.38 -12.62
N ARG A 155 -0.78 1.05 -12.54
CA ARG A 155 -1.76 0.22 -13.23
C ARG A 155 -2.50 -0.69 -12.26
N LEU A 156 -3.82 -0.70 -12.33
CA LEU A 156 -4.67 -1.66 -11.63
C LEU A 156 -4.85 -2.92 -12.50
N VAL A 157 -4.67 -4.10 -11.91
CA VAL A 157 -4.92 -5.39 -12.58
C VAL A 157 -6.16 -6.01 -11.95
N THR A 158 -7.22 -6.15 -12.74
CA THR A 158 -8.47 -6.75 -12.31
C THR A 158 -9.24 -7.41 -13.46
N LYS A 159 -9.95 -8.48 -13.15
CA LYS A 159 -10.91 -9.10 -14.09
C LYS A 159 -12.31 -8.52 -13.97
N ASP A 160 -12.59 -7.71 -12.96
CA ASP A 160 -13.90 -7.09 -12.76
C ASP A 160 -14.11 -5.89 -13.72
N ALA A 161 -15.23 -5.89 -14.44
CA ALA A 161 -15.58 -4.82 -15.37
C ALA A 161 -16.00 -3.54 -14.65
N ASP A 162 -16.71 -3.67 -13.52
CA ASP A 162 -17.18 -2.53 -12.74
C ASP A 162 -15.98 -1.82 -12.11
N LEU A 163 -15.00 -2.57 -11.61
CA LEU A 163 -13.77 -2.00 -11.06
C LEU A 163 -12.94 -1.27 -12.14
N ARG A 164 -12.85 -1.82 -13.36
CA ARG A 164 -12.20 -1.13 -14.50
C ARG A 164 -12.92 0.16 -14.89
N ILE A 165 -14.25 0.17 -14.92
CA ILE A 165 -15.04 1.38 -15.22
C ILE A 165 -14.80 2.45 -14.14
N LYS A 166 -14.81 2.07 -12.86
CA LYS A 166 -14.50 3.00 -11.76
C LYS A 166 -13.08 3.55 -11.89
N ALA A 167 -12.10 2.71 -12.21
CA ALA A 167 -10.72 3.15 -12.42
C ALA A 167 -10.60 4.18 -13.56
N ASP A 168 -11.27 3.94 -14.70
CA ASP A 168 -11.29 4.87 -15.84
C ASP A 168 -11.89 6.24 -15.46
N VAL A 169 -13.01 6.25 -14.73
CA VAL A 169 -13.62 7.49 -14.22
C VAL A 169 -12.67 8.26 -13.29
N LEU A 170 -11.79 7.55 -12.59
CA LEU A 170 -10.78 8.12 -11.69
C LEU A 170 -9.46 8.47 -12.40
N GLY A 171 -9.35 8.22 -13.70
CA GLY A 171 -8.13 8.46 -14.48
C GLY A 171 -7.00 7.45 -14.24
N LEU A 172 -7.31 6.29 -13.65
CA LEU A 172 -6.36 5.20 -13.44
C LEU A 172 -6.36 4.22 -14.63
N GLU A 173 -5.19 3.78 -15.05
CA GLU A 173 -5.07 2.68 -16.02
C GLU A 173 -5.47 1.35 -15.36
N ALA A 174 -6.37 0.58 -15.99
CA ALA A 174 -6.78 -0.73 -15.50
C ALA A 174 -6.84 -1.80 -16.61
N ILE A 175 -6.37 -3.03 -16.30
CA ILE A 175 -6.28 -4.17 -17.24
C ILE A 175 -6.83 -5.48 -16.68
#